data_AF-A0AAP0CBS1-F1
#
_entry.id   AF-A0AAP0CBS1-F1
#
_cell.length_a   1.000
_cell.length_b   1.000
_cell.length_c   1.000
_cell.angle_alpha   90.00
_cell.angle_beta   90.00
_cell.angle_gamma   90.00
#
_symmetry.space_group_name_H-M   'P 1'
#
loop_
_entity.id
_entity.type
_entity.pdbx_description
1 polymer ?
#
loop_
_entity_poly.entity_id
_entity_poly.type
_entity_poly.pdbx_seq_one_letter_code
_entity_poly.pdbx_strand_id
1 'polypeptide(L)'
;MSSLSSTCSAPFAKILDEEFGIVKGTMTTTHSYTGDQRLLDASHRDLRRARAAALNIVPTSTAAAKAVSPVFPQLKGKLNGIALRVPTPNVSVVDLVVNVAKKGISAEDVNAAFRKAADGPLNGILAVYDEPLVSVDFRCSDVSTTIDSSLTMVMGDDMVKVVAWYGNEWGYSQRVVDLAHLVAAKWPGATATGSGDPLEDFCKTSPADKECKVYEA
;
A
#
# COMPACT_ATOMS: atom_id res chain seq x y z
N MET A 1 -5.07 12.53 -5.94
CA MET A 1 -4.43 11.44 -5.19
C MET A 1 -5.51 10.51 -4.65
N SER A 2 -5.32 9.19 -4.74
CA SER A 2 -6.30 8.20 -4.26
C SER A 2 -6.12 7.91 -2.76
N SER A 3 -6.95 7.05 -2.15
CA SER A 3 -6.86 6.74 -0.71
C SER A 3 -5.63 5.90 -0.33
N LEU A 4 -5.18 5.95 0.92
CA LEU A 4 -4.04 5.20 1.47
C LEU A 4 -4.01 3.73 1.02
N SER A 5 -5.11 3.00 1.26
CA SER A 5 -5.22 1.59 0.88
C SER A 5 -5.20 1.37 -0.64
N SER A 6 -5.67 2.33 -1.44
CA SER A 6 -5.60 2.23 -2.90
C SER A 6 -4.20 2.50 -3.44
N THR A 7 -3.46 3.43 -2.83
CA THR A 7 -2.05 3.70 -3.14
C THR A 7 -1.18 2.50 -2.80
N CYS A 8 -1.47 1.81 -1.69
CA CYS A 8 -0.83 0.53 -1.36
C CYS A 8 -1.22 -0.61 -2.31
N SER A 9 -2.51 -0.72 -2.68
CA SER A 9 -2.99 -1.90 -3.41
C SER A 9 -2.77 -1.86 -4.91
N ALA A 10 -2.67 -0.66 -5.49
CA ALA A 10 -2.51 -0.48 -6.92
C ALA A 10 -1.21 -1.10 -7.48
N PRO A 11 -0.02 -0.94 -6.86
CA PRO A 11 1.23 -1.48 -7.39
C PRO A 11 1.23 -3.01 -7.54
N PHE A 12 0.82 -3.75 -6.51
CA PHE A 12 0.87 -5.21 -6.57
C PHE A 12 -0.30 -5.82 -7.37
N ALA A 13 -1.46 -5.17 -7.41
CA ALA A 13 -2.54 -5.56 -8.31
C ALA A 13 -2.15 -5.40 -9.79
N LYS A 14 -1.39 -4.35 -10.13
CA LYS A 14 -0.82 -4.15 -11.48
C LYS A 14 0.09 -5.31 -11.87
N ILE A 15 1.04 -5.68 -11.01
CA ILE A 15 1.98 -6.78 -11.27
C ILE A 15 1.21 -8.09 -11.50
N LEU A 16 0.25 -8.40 -10.61
CA LEU A 16 -0.53 -9.62 -10.74
C LEU A 16 -1.36 -9.66 -12.03
N ASP A 17 -1.94 -8.53 -12.44
CA ASP A 17 -2.71 -8.44 -13.68
C ASP A 17 -1.84 -8.56 -14.92
N GLU A 18 -0.68 -7.91 -14.95
CA GLU A 18 0.22 -7.94 -16.10
C GLU A 18 0.93 -9.29 -16.29
N GLU A 19 1.35 -9.94 -15.20
CA GLU A 19 2.13 -11.18 -15.26
C GLU A 19 1.23 -12.44 -15.28
N PHE A 20 0.04 -12.37 -14.66
CA PHE A 20 -0.84 -13.54 -14.48
C PHE A 20 -2.28 -13.34 -14.98
N GLY A 21 -2.72 -12.10 -15.18
CA GLY A 21 -4.06 -11.76 -15.68
C GLY A 21 -5.14 -11.95 -14.64
N ILE A 22 -5.56 -10.90 -13.94
CA ILE A 22 -6.60 -11.03 -12.91
C ILE A 22 -7.96 -11.26 -13.57
N VAL A 23 -8.63 -12.35 -13.18
CA VAL A 23 -10.00 -12.67 -13.59
C VAL A 23 -11.00 -11.98 -12.66
N LYS A 24 -10.88 -12.23 -11.36
CA LYS A 24 -11.69 -11.65 -10.29
C LYS A 24 -11.04 -11.93 -8.94
N GLY A 25 -11.40 -11.15 -7.92
CA GLY A 25 -10.94 -11.42 -6.57
C GLY A 25 -11.59 -10.55 -5.52
N THR A 26 -11.21 -10.83 -4.27
CA THR A 26 -11.64 -10.10 -3.10
C THR A 26 -10.45 -9.67 -2.28
N MET A 27 -10.60 -8.51 -1.63
CA MET A 27 -9.58 -7.90 -0.80
C MET A 27 -10.14 -7.68 0.60
N THR A 28 -9.36 -8.05 1.61
CA THR A 28 -9.60 -7.62 2.99
C THR A 28 -8.42 -6.81 3.45
N THR A 29 -8.64 -5.60 3.95
CA THR A 29 -7.58 -4.87 4.65
C THR A 29 -7.81 -4.92 6.15
N THR A 30 -6.87 -5.51 6.87
CA THR A 30 -6.77 -5.38 8.32
C THR A 30 -6.04 -4.08 8.58
N HIS A 31 -6.80 -3.07 9.00
CA HIS A 31 -6.37 -1.69 8.97
C HIS A 31 -6.32 -1.15 10.40
N SER A 32 -5.22 -0.47 10.74
CA SER A 32 -5.13 0.30 11.97
C SER A 32 -6.29 1.30 12.10
N TYR A 33 -6.70 1.61 13.33
CA TYR A 33 -7.72 2.63 13.51
C TYR A 33 -7.17 4.02 13.10
N THR A 34 -8.06 4.94 12.72
CA THR A 34 -7.67 6.32 12.37
C THR A 34 -8.43 7.33 13.23
N GLY A 35 -8.13 8.62 13.06
CA GLY A 35 -8.81 9.72 13.75
C GLY A 35 -10.32 9.84 13.44
N ASP A 36 -10.86 9.12 12.45
CA ASP A 36 -12.31 9.03 12.16
C ASP A 36 -13.05 8.17 13.21
N GLN A 37 -12.34 7.28 13.90
CA GLN A 37 -12.94 6.35 14.87
C GLN A 37 -12.95 6.92 16.29
N ARG A 38 -13.77 6.33 17.17
CA ARG A 38 -14.03 6.85 18.51
C ARG A 38 -13.18 6.18 19.58
N LEU A 39 -12.70 6.95 20.56
CA LEU A 39 -11.97 6.43 21.72
C LEU A 39 -12.88 5.60 22.64
N LEU A 40 -14.06 6.15 22.95
CA LEU A 40 -15.17 5.48 23.63
C LEU A 40 -16.36 5.40 22.68
N ASP A 41 -17.36 4.60 23.02
CA ASP A 41 -18.59 4.52 22.23
C ASP A 41 -19.22 5.92 22.07
N ALA A 42 -19.37 6.40 20.83
CA ALA A 42 -19.88 7.74 20.51
C ALA A 42 -20.50 7.79 19.12
N SER A 43 -21.27 8.86 18.82
CA SER A 43 -22.00 8.98 17.56
C SER A 43 -21.09 8.93 16.33
N HIS A 44 -21.50 8.17 15.32
CA HIS A 44 -20.82 8.08 14.02
C HIS A 44 -21.82 7.61 12.94
N ARG A 45 -21.66 8.06 11.69
CA ARG A 45 -22.56 7.71 10.57
C ARG A 45 -22.58 6.22 10.23
N ASP A 46 -21.44 5.58 10.42
CA ASP A 46 -21.28 4.12 10.40
C ASP A 46 -21.36 3.64 11.85
N LEU A 47 -22.45 2.95 12.19
CA LEU A 47 -22.74 2.47 13.54
C LEU A 47 -21.69 1.47 14.06
N ARG A 48 -20.96 0.79 13.18
CA ARG A 48 -19.88 -0.10 13.62
C ARG A 48 -18.68 0.71 14.11
N ARG A 49 -18.36 1.82 13.42
CA ARG A 49 -17.29 2.75 13.81
C ARG A 49 -17.66 3.69 14.96
N ALA A 50 -18.92 3.65 15.41
CA ALA A 50 -19.36 4.31 16.64
C ALA A 50 -18.78 3.64 17.89
N ARG A 51 -18.26 2.42 17.79
CA ARG A 51 -17.72 1.64 18.91
C ARG A 51 -16.26 2.00 19.20
N ALA A 52 -15.84 1.86 20.47
CA ALA A 52 -14.49 2.13 20.94
C ALA A 52 -13.42 1.42 20.10
N ALA A 53 -12.58 2.19 19.40
CA ALA A 53 -11.67 1.70 18.37
C ALA A 53 -10.58 0.77 18.92
N ALA A 54 -10.01 1.11 20.08
CA ALA A 54 -8.92 0.37 20.70
C ALA A 54 -9.36 -0.94 21.40
N LEU A 55 -10.66 -1.27 21.37
CA LEU A 55 -11.22 -2.44 22.05
C LEU A 55 -11.92 -3.41 21.08
N ASN A 56 -12.01 -3.07 19.79
CA ASN A 56 -12.84 -3.81 18.84
C ASN A 56 -12.13 -4.10 17.53
N ILE A 57 -12.50 -5.23 16.91
CA ILE A 57 -12.32 -5.45 15.48
C ILE A 57 -13.59 -4.96 14.79
N VAL A 58 -13.52 -3.87 14.02
CA VAL A 58 -14.68 -3.19 13.45
C VAL A 58 -14.75 -3.41 11.93
N PRO A 59 -15.68 -4.23 11.43
CA PRO A 59 -15.84 -4.45 9.99
C PRO A 59 -16.50 -3.26 9.31
N THR A 60 -15.95 -2.78 8.20
CA THR A 60 -16.48 -1.66 7.42
C THR A 60 -16.36 -1.93 5.93
N SER A 61 -17.19 -1.28 5.12
CA SER A 61 -16.95 -1.20 3.68
C SER A 61 -15.66 -0.43 3.40
N THR A 62 -15.01 -0.77 2.28
CA THR A 62 -13.81 -0.07 1.81
C THR A 62 -13.97 0.32 0.35
N ALA A 63 -13.44 1.48 -0.01
CA ALA A 63 -13.32 1.90 -1.39
C ALA A 63 -12.00 1.42 -2.03
N ALA A 64 -11.08 0.81 -1.27
CA ALA A 64 -9.74 0.46 -1.74
C ALA A 64 -9.75 -0.41 -3.01
N ALA A 65 -10.50 -1.51 -3.00
CA ALA A 65 -10.63 -2.40 -4.15
C ALA A 65 -11.27 -1.72 -5.36
N LYS A 66 -12.29 -0.88 -5.13
CA LYS A 66 -12.96 -0.10 -6.19
C LYS A 66 -12.09 1.03 -6.73
N ALA A 67 -11.17 1.55 -5.93
CA ALA A 67 -10.25 2.63 -6.29
C ALA A 67 -9.07 2.15 -7.15
N VAL A 68 -8.88 0.84 -7.31
CA VAL A 68 -7.95 0.27 -8.30
C VAL A 68 -8.47 0.49 -9.73
N SER A 69 -9.79 0.41 -9.95
CA SER A 69 -10.39 0.44 -11.29
C SER A 69 -10.21 1.76 -12.08
N PRO A 70 -10.23 2.96 -11.46
CA PRO A 70 -9.93 4.20 -12.19
C PRO A 70 -8.49 4.27 -12.71
N VAL A 71 -7.54 3.63 -12.02
CA VAL A 71 -6.13 3.57 -12.42
C VAL A 71 -5.90 2.48 -13.45
N PHE A 72 -6.58 1.34 -13.28
CA PHE A 72 -6.52 0.18 -14.17
C PHE A 72 -7.92 -0.17 -14.68
N PRO A 73 -8.37 0.45 -15.79
CA PRO A 73 -9.73 0.27 -16.31
C PRO A 73 -10.09 -1.20 -16.60
N GLN A 74 -9.11 -2.03 -16.95
CA GLN A 74 -9.28 -3.46 -17.20
C GLN A 74 -9.64 -4.26 -15.94
N LEU A 75 -9.42 -3.70 -14.75
CA LEU A 75 -9.80 -4.28 -13.45
C LEU A 75 -11.19 -3.83 -12.97
N LYS A 76 -11.92 -3.04 -13.76
CA LYS A 76 -13.25 -2.57 -13.41
C LYS A 76 -14.22 -3.73 -13.18
N GLY A 77 -14.82 -3.78 -12.00
CA GLY A 77 -15.78 -4.81 -11.61
C GLY A 77 -15.17 -6.17 -11.25
N LYS A 78 -13.84 -6.32 -11.35
CA LYS A 78 -13.15 -7.58 -11.02
C LYS A 78 -12.76 -7.70 -9.55
N LEU A 79 -12.57 -6.57 -8.86
CA LEU A 79 -12.13 -6.52 -7.47
C LEU A 79 -13.19 -5.88 -6.57
N ASN A 80 -13.42 -6.48 -5.41
CA ASN A 80 -14.24 -5.91 -4.34
C ASN A 80 -13.61 -6.24 -2.98
N GLY A 81 -14.12 -5.69 -1.89
CA GLY A 81 -13.51 -5.96 -0.59
C GLY A 81 -14.16 -5.31 0.62
N ILE A 82 -13.62 -5.64 1.78
CA ILE A 82 -13.97 -5.06 3.07
C ILE A 82 -12.72 -4.59 3.81
N ALA A 83 -12.91 -3.85 4.90
CA ALA A 83 -11.86 -3.56 5.85
C ALA A 83 -12.27 -4.01 7.25
N LEU A 84 -11.29 -4.47 8.01
CA LEU A 84 -11.40 -4.78 9.43
C LEU A 84 -10.52 -3.76 10.17
N ARG A 85 -11.14 -2.83 10.91
CA ARG A 85 -10.36 -1.91 11.75
C ARG A 85 -9.93 -2.63 13.02
N VAL A 86 -8.66 -2.60 13.37
CA VAL A 86 -8.12 -3.31 14.53
C VAL A 86 -7.43 -2.36 15.53
N PRO A 87 -7.24 -2.77 16.79
CA PRO A 87 -6.60 -1.99 17.86
C PRO A 87 -5.09 -1.75 17.70
N THR A 88 -4.65 -1.29 16.53
CA THR A 88 -3.28 -0.83 16.28
C THR A 88 -3.33 0.62 15.79
N PRO A 89 -2.38 1.48 16.22
CA PRO A 89 -2.42 2.91 15.88
C PRO A 89 -1.88 3.21 14.48
N ASN A 90 -1.00 2.37 13.94
CA ASN A 90 -0.41 2.56 12.62
C ASN A 90 0.02 1.20 12.04
N VAL A 91 0.33 1.23 10.74
CA VAL A 91 0.58 0.11 9.86
C VAL A 91 -0.66 -0.74 9.64
N SER A 92 -0.86 -1.14 8.40
CA SER A 92 -2.00 -1.93 7.97
C SER A 92 -1.52 -2.99 6.99
N VAL A 93 -2.35 -4.00 6.78
CA VAL A 93 -2.05 -5.09 5.85
C VAL A 93 -3.23 -5.33 4.93
N VAL A 94 -2.92 -5.69 3.69
CA VAL A 94 -3.87 -6.13 2.68
C VAL A 94 -3.70 -7.63 2.47
N ASP A 95 -4.83 -8.34 2.49
CA ASP A 95 -4.97 -9.73 2.05
C ASP A 95 -5.77 -9.71 0.74
N LEU A 96 -5.09 -9.99 -0.37
CA LEU A 96 -5.69 -10.06 -1.70
C LEU A 96 -5.76 -11.52 -2.15
N VAL A 97 -6.98 -11.99 -2.43
CA VAL A 97 -7.22 -13.32 -3.01
C VAL A 97 -7.87 -13.15 -4.38
N VAL A 98 -7.22 -13.65 -5.42
CA VAL A 98 -7.63 -13.51 -6.82
C VAL A 98 -7.57 -14.84 -7.56
N ASN A 99 -8.50 -15.05 -8.49
CA ASN A 99 -8.29 -16.01 -9.57
C ASN A 99 -7.55 -15.31 -10.72
N VAL A 100 -6.56 -15.98 -11.29
CA VAL A 100 -5.78 -15.50 -12.42
C VAL A 100 -6.01 -16.35 -13.68
N ALA A 101 -5.74 -15.80 -14.85
CA ALA A 101 -5.93 -16.48 -16.13
C ALA A 101 -4.80 -17.48 -16.42
N LYS A 102 -3.57 -17.13 -16.04
CA LYS A 102 -2.39 -17.99 -16.19
C LYS A 102 -2.47 -19.16 -15.22
N LYS A 103 -2.40 -20.37 -15.76
CA LYS A 103 -2.53 -21.63 -15.00
C LYS A 103 -1.18 -22.23 -14.64
N GLY A 104 -1.17 -23.08 -13.60
CA GLY A 104 0.00 -23.88 -13.22
C GLY A 104 1.13 -23.05 -12.65
N ILE A 105 0.80 -21.95 -11.98
CA ILE A 105 1.76 -21.05 -11.33
C ILE A 105 2.07 -21.52 -9.91
N SER A 106 3.26 -21.20 -9.43
CA SER A 106 3.71 -21.45 -8.06
C SER A 106 3.77 -20.16 -7.25
N ALA A 107 3.91 -20.27 -5.92
CA ALA A 107 4.13 -19.10 -5.07
C ALA A 107 5.48 -18.43 -5.40
N GLU A 108 6.48 -19.23 -5.79
CA GLU A 108 7.79 -18.79 -6.24
C GLU A 108 7.69 -17.95 -7.52
N ASP A 109 6.86 -18.33 -8.49
CA ASP A 109 6.62 -17.54 -9.71
C ASP A 109 6.04 -16.16 -9.38
N VAL A 110 5.06 -16.13 -8.46
CA VAL A 110 4.42 -14.89 -8.01
C VAL A 110 5.42 -14.00 -7.27
N ASN A 111 6.20 -14.57 -6.35
CA ASN A 111 7.23 -13.84 -5.61
C ASN A 111 8.35 -13.34 -6.53
N ALA A 112 8.76 -14.11 -7.54
CA ALA A 112 9.75 -13.69 -8.53
C ALA A 112 9.26 -12.49 -9.36
N ALA A 113 7.98 -12.46 -9.74
CA ALA A 113 7.38 -11.31 -10.41
C ALA A 113 7.43 -10.05 -9.54
N PHE A 114 7.13 -10.17 -8.23
CA PHE A 114 7.24 -9.05 -7.30
C PHE A 114 8.67 -8.54 -7.15
N ARG A 115 9.66 -9.43 -6.99
CA ARG A 115 11.06 -9.02 -6.89
C ARG A 115 11.56 -8.32 -8.14
N LYS A 116 11.26 -8.87 -9.32
CA LYS A 116 11.59 -8.24 -10.60
C LYS A 116 11.01 -6.82 -10.71
N ALA A 117 9.79 -6.61 -10.20
CA ALA A 117 9.18 -5.29 -10.20
C ALA A 117 9.83 -4.35 -9.16
N ALA A 118 10.15 -4.86 -7.96
CA ALA A 118 10.84 -4.13 -6.90
C ALA A 118 12.23 -3.67 -7.32
N ASP A 119 13.00 -4.53 -7.99
CA ASP A 119 14.35 -4.23 -8.48
C ASP A 119 14.35 -3.38 -9.75
N GLY A 120 13.17 -3.19 -10.37
CA GLY A 120 13.02 -2.49 -11.63
C GLY A 120 12.08 -1.28 -11.53
N PRO A 121 10.95 -1.29 -12.26
CA PRO A 121 10.11 -0.09 -12.44
C PRO A 121 9.41 0.40 -11.16
N LEU A 122 9.38 -0.40 -10.09
CA LEU A 122 8.77 -0.04 -8.81
C LEU A 122 9.79 0.06 -7.67
N ASN A 123 11.07 0.21 -7.99
CA ASN A 123 12.09 0.52 -7.00
C ASN A 123 11.72 1.80 -6.22
N GLY A 124 11.84 1.75 -4.89
CA GLY A 124 11.40 2.83 -3.99
C GLY A 124 9.88 2.91 -3.76
N ILE A 125 9.07 2.14 -4.49
CA ILE A 125 7.60 2.10 -4.36
C ILE A 125 7.11 0.78 -3.76
N LEU A 126 7.76 -0.33 -4.09
CA LEU A 126 7.44 -1.68 -3.62
C LEU A 126 8.70 -2.34 -3.05
N ALA A 127 8.54 -3.02 -1.92
CA ALA A 127 9.55 -3.90 -1.35
C ALA A 127 9.01 -5.34 -1.23
N VAL A 128 9.91 -6.31 -1.08
CA VAL A 128 9.59 -7.72 -0.81
C VAL A 128 10.46 -8.17 0.35
N TYR A 129 9.85 -8.75 1.39
CA TYR A 129 10.57 -9.34 2.54
C TYR A 129 10.19 -10.80 2.72
N ASP A 130 11.18 -11.60 3.10
CA ASP A 130 11.07 -13.04 3.37
C ASP A 130 10.99 -13.35 4.86
N GLU A 131 11.41 -12.39 5.69
CA GLU A 131 11.50 -12.49 7.13
C GLU A 131 10.09 -12.45 7.77
N PRO A 132 9.88 -13.18 8.88
CA PRO A 132 8.60 -13.21 9.58
C PRO A 132 8.39 -11.94 10.43
N LEU A 133 8.25 -10.81 9.75
CA LEU A 133 8.04 -9.48 10.34
C LEU A 133 6.58 -9.26 10.76
N VAL A 134 6.36 -8.26 11.60
CA VAL A 134 5.02 -7.86 12.10
C VAL A 134 4.77 -6.37 11.87
N SER A 135 3.57 -5.90 12.22
CA SER A 135 3.11 -4.55 11.87
C SER A 135 4.08 -3.42 12.24
N VAL A 136 4.68 -3.45 13.43
CA VAL A 136 5.56 -2.36 13.88
C VAL A 136 6.83 -2.23 13.04
N ASP A 137 7.28 -3.32 12.40
CA ASP A 137 8.52 -3.34 11.60
C ASP A 137 8.37 -2.56 10.29
N PHE A 138 7.14 -2.32 9.83
CA PHE A 138 6.84 -1.53 8.64
C PHE A 138 6.48 -0.07 8.95
N ARG A 139 6.58 0.35 10.21
CA ARG A 139 6.37 1.75 10.60
C ARG A 139 7.47 2.60 10.01
N CYS A 140 7.10 3.75 9.44
CA CYS A 140 8.03 4.66 8.75
C CYS A 140 8.74 4.04 7.54
N SER A 141 8.16 3.03 6.90
CA SER A 141 8.66 2.50 5.63
C SER A 141 8.35 3.46 4.48
N ASP A 142 9.37 3.85 3.71
CA ASP A 142 9.27 4.81 2.59
C ASP A 142 8.55 4.26 1.36
N VAL A 143 8.40 2.93 1.26
CA VAL A 143 7.70 2.29 0.15
C VAL A 143 6.18 2.36 0.36
N SER A 144 5.42 2.31 -0.74
CA SER A 144 3.95 2.33 -0.69
C SER A 144 3.37 1.01 -0.20
N THR A 145 4.09 -0.08 -0.49
CA THR A 145 3.65 -1.43 -0.18
C THR A 145 4.85 -2.35 -0.02
N THR A 146 4.71 -3.33 0.86
CA THR A 146 5.73 -4.34 1.12
C THR A 146 5.11 -5.71 1.05
N ILE A 147 5.54 -6.54 0.10
CA ILE A 147 5.05 -7.90 -0.07
C ILE A 147 5.69 -8.79 0.99
N ASP A 148 4.85 -9.55 1.69
CA ASP A 148 5.28 -10.64 2.56
C ASP A 148 5.33 -11.93 1.72
N SER A 149 6.50 -12.23 1.16
CA SER A 149 6.67 -13.36 0.23
C SER A 149 6.45 -14.71 0.91
N SER A 150 6.65 -14.77 2.24
CA SER A 150 6.45 -15.97 3.06
C SER A 150 4.97 -16.37 3.17
N LEU A 151 4.07 -15.39 2.98
CA LEU A 151 2.63 -15.58 3.05
C LEU A 151 1.94 -15.64 1.67
N THR A 152 2.71 -15.59 0.58
CA THR A 152 2.18 -15.84 -0.77
C THR A 152 1.74 -17.28 -0.90
N MET A 153 0.51 -17.50 -1.37
CA MET A 153 -0.03 -18.84 -1.57
C MET A 153 -0.62 -18.97 -2.97
N VAL A 154 -0.43 -20.15 -3.56
CA VAL A 154 -1.20 -20.57 -4.73
C VAL A 154 -2.01 -21.80 -4.36
N MET A 155 -3.30 -21.76 -4.66
CA MET A 155 -4.24 -22.85 -4.41
C MET A 155 -4.90 -23.28 -5.72
N GLY A 156 -4.96 -24.58 -5.95
CA GLY A 156 -5.42 -25.11 -7.23
C GLY A 156 -4.47 -24.70 -8.36
N ASP A 157 -5.02 -24.51 -9.56
CA ASP A 157 -4.24 -24.11 -10.74
C ASP A 157 -4.21 -22.59 -10.98
N ASP A 158 -5.02 -21.81 -10.25
CA ASP A 158 -5.30 -20.41 -10.60
C ASP A 158 -5.63 -19.44 -9.47
N MET A 159 -5.71 -19.89 -8.21
CA MET A 159 -6.05 -19.00 -7.11
C MET A 159 -4.78 -18.53 -6.41
N VAL A 160 -4.53 -17.23 -6.42
CA VAL A 160 -3.37 -16.59 -5.80
C VAL A 160 -3.84 -15.78 -4.60
N LYS A 161 -3.15 -15.94 -3.48
CA LYS A 161 -3.24 -15.06 -2.32
C LYS A 161 -1.91 -14.35 -2.11
N VAL A 162 -1.98 -13.04 -1.92
CA VAL A 162 -0.82 -12.18 -1.60
C VAL A 162 -1.15 -11.35 -0.37
N VAL A 163 -0.17 -11.25 0.53
CA VAL A 163 -0.23 -10.39 1.71
C VAL A 163 0.73 -9.23 1.52
N ALA A 164 0.27 -8.01 1.76
CA ALA A 164 1.05 -6.80 1.55
C ALA A 164 0.87 -5.79 2.70
N TRP A 165 1.96 -5.44 3.37
CA TRP A 165 2.04 -4.45 4.43
C TRP A 165 2.15 -3.02 3.86
N TYR A 166 1.69 -2.04 4.64
CA TYR A 166 1.89 -0.62 4.35
C TYR A 166 1.80 0.25 5.60
N GLY A 167 2.73 1.20 5.71
CA GLY A 167 2.63 2.32 6.63
C GLY A 167 1.54 3.28 6.16
N ASN A 168 0.34 3.18 6.75
CA ASN A 168 -0.82 3.96 6.30
C ASN A 168 -0.59 5.48 6.43
N GLU A 169 0.26 5.95 7.33
CA GLU A 169 0.62 7.37 7.43
C GLU A 169 1.84 7.75 6.59
N TRP A 170 2.95 7.02 6.78
CA TRP A 170 4.27 7.43 6.26
C TRP A 170 4.40 7.21 4.75
N GLY A 171 4.26 5.97 4.27
CA GLY A 171 4.43 5.65 2.85
C GLY A 171 3.45 6.42 1.97
N TYR A 172 2.22 6.68 2.46
CA TYR A 172 1.28 7.56 1.76
C TYR A 172 1.78 9.01 1.69
N SER A 173 2.30 9.56 2.80
CA SER A 173 2.87 10.91 2.84
C SER A 173 4.07 11.05 1.89
N GLN A 174 4.94 10.04 1.81
CA GLN A 174 6.04 10.01 0.84
C GLN A 174 5.52 10.11 -0.59
N ARG A 175 4.49 9.35 -0.94
CA ARG A 175 3.87 9.45 -2.28
C ARG A 175 3.30 10.84 -2.56
N VAL A 176 2.79 11.56 -1.55
CA VAL A 176 2.26 12.92 -1.71
C VAL A 176 3.37 13.88 -2.13
N VAL A 177 4.53 13.77 -1.49
CA VAL A 177 5.73 14.52 -1.82
C VAL A 177 6.20 14.17 -3.24
N ASP A 178 6.32 12.89 -3.57
CA ASP A 178 6.72 12.44 -4.91
C ASP A 178 5.80 13.00 -6.01
N LEU A 179 4.49 12.97 -5.77
CA LEU A 179 3.52 13.51 -6.72
C LEU A 179 3.65 15.03 -6.87
N ALA A 180 3.90 15.76 -5.77
CA ALA A 180 4.11 17.20 -5.81
C ALA A 180 5.34 17.55 -6.65
N HIS A 181 6.46 16.84 -6.45
CA HIS A 181 7.67 17.00 -7.26
C HIS A 181 7.42 16.69 -8.74
N LEU A 182 6.72 15.59 -9.03
CA LEU A 182 6.39 15.22 -10.41
C LEU A 182 5.54 16.28 -11.11
N VAL A 183 4.55 16.85 -10.40
CA VAL A 183 3.70 17.91 -10.93
C VAL A 183 4.49 19.20 -11.13
N ALA A 184 5.34 19.58 -10.17
CA ALA A 184 6.19 20.77 -10.26
C ALA A 184 7.19 20.67 -11.43
N ALA A 185 7.85 19.52 -11.60
CA ALA A 185 8.80 19.28 -12.69
C ALA A 185 8.13 19.33 -14.08
N LYS A 186 6.83 19.03 -14.15
CA LYS A 186 6.02 19.09 -15.38
C LYS A 186 5.19 20.36 -15.49
N TRP A 187 5.39 21.32 -14.58
CA TRP A 187 4.61 22.54 -14.57
C TRP A 187 4.96 23.42 -15.78
N PRO A 188 3.98 23.87 -16.58
CA PRO A 188 4.24 24.73 -17.73
C PRO A 188 4.98 26.01 -17.31
N GLY A 189 6.18 26.22 -17.87
CA GLY A 189 7.03 27.39 -17.57
C GLY A 189 8.05 27.18 -16.45
N ALA A 190 8.14 26.00 -15.83
CA ALA A 190 9.21 25.68 -14.89
C ALA A 190 10.53 25.42 -15.63
N THR A 191 11.63 26.00 -15.13
CA THR A 191 13.00 25.57 -15.46
C THR A 191 13.44 24.59 -14.38
N ALA A 192 13.53 23.30 -14.71
CA ALA A 192 13.94 22.30 -13.73
C ALA A 192 15.37 22.60 -13.24
N THR A 193 15.53 22.80 -11.94
CA THR A 193 16.84 22.93 -11.27
C THR A 193 16.82 22.09 -9.99
N GLY A 194 17.86 21.28 -9.74
CA GLY A 194 17.99 20.41 -8.55
C GLY A 194 17.82 18.92 -8.83
N SER A 195 17.99 18.08 -7.78
CA SER A 195 17.88 16.61 -7.85
C SER A 195 16.43 16.11 -7.90
N GLY A 196 15.46 17.00 -7.68
CA GLY A 196 14.04 16.67 -7.67
C GLY A 196 13.48 16.36 -6.29
N ASP A 197 14.33 16.31 -5.26
CA ASP A 197 13.96 16.31 -3.84
C ASP A 197 14.56 17.56 -3.16
N PRO A 198 13.73 18.57 -2.83
CA PRO A 198 14.15 19.78 -2.12
C PRO A 198 14.76 19.49 -0.75
N LEU A 199 14.34 18.43 -0.05
CA LEU A 199 14.93 18.06 1.23
C LEU A 199 16.31 17.45 1.02
N GLU A 200 16.47 16.60 0.00
CA GLU A 200 17.78 16.05 -0.35
C GLU A 200 18.75 17.13 -0.84
N ASP A 201 18.28 18.07 -1.68
CA ASP A 201 19.04 19.23 -2.13
C ASP A 201 19.40 20.18 -0.98
N PHE A 202 18.46 20.39 -0.05
CA PHE A 202 18.70 21.16 1.17
C PHE A 202 19.72 20.45 2.07
N CYS A 203 19.61 19.14 2.28
CA CYS A 203 20.52 18.40 3.14
C CYS A 203 21.92 18.21 2.54
N LYS A 204 22.06 18.22 1.21
CA LYS A 204 23.37 18.31 0.54
C LYS A 204 24.09 19.63 0.85
N THR A 205 23.35 20.72 1.03
CA THR A 205 23.92 22.04 1.30
C THR A 205 23.93 22.40 2.79
N SER A 206 23.10 21.74 3.60
CA SER A 206 22.89 22.02 5.03
C SER A 206 22.83 20.72 5.87
N PRO A 207 23.84 19.84 5.81
CA PRO A 207 23.77 18.50 6.42
C PRO A 207 23.69 18.50 7.95
N ALA A 208 24.04 19.62 8.60
CA ALA A 208 24.00 19.73 10.06
C ALA A 208 22.61 20.09 10.63
N ASP A 209 21.66 20.46 9.77
CA ASP A 209 20.33 20.90 10.17
C ASP A 209 19.50 19.75 10.78
N LYS A 210 18.61 20.07 11.71
CA LYS A 210 17.77 19.08 12.41
C LYS A 210 16.83 18.37 11.46
N GLU A 211 16.37 19.05 10.41
CA GLU A 211 15.51 18.48 9.36
C GLU A 211 16.22 17.38 8.54
N CYS A 212 17.56 17.38 8.53
CA CYS A 212 18.37 16.37 7.86
C CYS A 212 18.74 15.17 8.75
N LYS A 213 18.38 15.21 10.03
CA LYS A 213 18.73 14.17 11.04
C LYS A 213 17.57 13.22 11.36
N VAL A 214 16.52 13.21 10.54
CA VAL A 214 15.25 12.50 10.82
C VAL A 214 15.41 10.96 10.90
N TYR A 215 16.59 10.42 10.60
CA TYR A 215 16.87 8.98 10.61
C TYR A 215 17.91 8.51 11.66
N GLU A 216 18.32 9.35 12.60
CA GLU A 216 19.10 8.89 13.77
C GLU A 216 18.19 8.65 14.99
N ALA A 217 17.34 7.61 14.93
CA ALA A 217 16.70 6.99 16.10
C ALA A 217 16.20 5.57 15.79
#